data_AF-A0A4P2V5W4-F1
#
_entry.id   AF-A0A4P2V5W4-F1
#
_cell.length_a   1.000
_cell.length_b   1.000
_cell.length_c   1.000
_cell.angle_alpha   90.00
_cell.angle_beta   90.00
_cell.angle_gamma   90.00
#
_symmetry.space_group_name_H-M   'P 1'
#
loop_
_entity.id
_entity.type
_entity.pdbx_description
1 polymer ?
#
loop_
_entity_poly.entity_id
_entity_poly.type
_entity_poly.pdbx_seq_one_letter_code
_entity_poly.pdbx_strand_id
1 'polypeptide(L)'
;KRVPNFWVTSFINHPQVSGILDEEEEECLHALSKLEVEEFEDIKSGYRINFHFDENPYFENKVLTKEFHLNSAAASENGSDWPASTSTPINWKEGKNLLKQLLTKPYG
;
A
#
# COMPACT_ATOMS: atom_id res chain seq x y z
N LYS A 1 -14.93 19.24 -1.75
CA LYS A 1 -14.11 19.55 -2.95
C LYS A 1 -12.99 18.52 -3.03
N ARG A 2 -12.76 17.88 -4.18
CA ARG A 2 -11.63 16.95 -4.39
C ARG A 2 -10.54 17.68 -5.16
N VAL A 3 -9.28 17.58 -4.73
CA VAL A 3 -8.13 18.12 -5.46
C VAL A 3 -7.65 17.02 -6.41
N PRO A 4 -7.68 17.23 -7.74
CA PRO A 4 -7.19 16.24 -8.69
C PRO A 4 -5.73 15.87 -8.40
N ASN A 5 -5.39 14.59 -8.57
CA ASN A 5 -4.04 14.04 -8.42
C ASN A 5 -3.37 14.28 -7.04
N PHE A 6 -4.14 14.69 -6.02
CA PHE A 6 -3.57 15.08 -4.73
C PHE A 6 -2.65 14.01 -4.12
N TRP A 7 -3.09 12.75 -4.10
CA TRP A 7 -2.34 11.69 -3.44
C TRP A 7 -1.08 11.29 -4.22
N VAL A 8 -1.19 11.05 -5.53
CA VAL A 8 -0.01 10.75 -6.35
C VAL A 8 0.99 11.90 -6.27
N THR A 9 0.55 13.15 -6.38
CA THR A 9 1.43 14.33 -6.20
C THR A 9 2.06 14.36 -4.81
N SER A 10 1.34 13.97 -3.76
CA SER A 10 1.91 13.92 -2.40
C SER A 10 3.00 12.85 -2.28
N PHE A 11 2.82 11.69 -2.92
CA PHE A 11 3.79 10.59 -2.88
C PHE A 11 5.06 10.87 -3.68
N ILE A 12 4.94 11.38 -4.92
CA ILE A 12 6.11 11.69 -5.77
C ILE A 12 6.97 12.84 -5.22
N ASN A 13 6.40 13.69 -4.37
CA ASN A 13 7.14 14.76 -3.70
C ASN A 13 7.75 14.33 -2.36
N HIS A 14 7.46 13.12 -1.87
CA HIS A 14 8.03 12.62 -0.61
C HIS A 14 9.35 11.87 -0.88
N PRO A 15 10.50 12.33 -0.35
CA PRO A 15 11.82 11.81 -0.76
C PRO A 15 12.01 10.30 -0.62
N GLN A 16 11.41 9.67 0.39
CA GLN A 16 11.51 8.23 0.59
C GLN A 16 10.51 7.43 -0.24
N VAL A 17 9.38 8.04 -0.62
CA VAL A 17 8.33 7.33 -1.37
C VAL A 17 8.55 7.49 -2.87
N SER A 18 8.98 8.66 -3.33
CA SER A 18 9.32 8.86 -4.75
C SER A 18 10.42 7.92 -5.23
N GLY A 19 11.36 7.54 -4.35
CA GLY A 19 12.44 6.61 -4.69
C GLY A 19 12.02 5.14 -4.80
N ILE A 20 10.79 4.78 -4.39
CA ILE A 20 10.28 3.40 -4.49
C ILE A 20 9.24 3.22 -5.60
N LEU A 21 8.78 4.30 -6.22
CA LEU A 21 7.76 4.25 -7.27
C LEU A 21 8.42 4.28 -8.65
N ASP A 22 7.97 3.40 -9.54
CA ASP A 22 8.21 3.50 -10.97
C ASP A 22 7.04 4.13 -11.73
N GLU A 23 7.21 4.36 -13.04
CA GLU A 23 6.22 5.01 -13.89
C GLU A 23 4.86 4.26 -13.91
N GLU A 24 4.86 2.93 -13.92
CA GLU A 24 3.60 2.16 -13.93
C GLU A 24 2.89 2.22 -12.57
N GLU A 25 3.66 2.27 -11.47
CA GLU A 25 3.13 2.43 -10.12
C GLU A 25 2.58 3.84 -9.87
N GLU A 26 3.23 4.88 -10.41
CA GLU A 26 2.72 6.26 -10.40
C GLU A 26 1.38 6.36 -11.15
N GLU A 27 1.29 5.79 -12.36
CA GLU A 27 0.06 5.72 -13.15
C GLU A 27 -1.07 4.99 -12.39
N CYS A 28 -0.75 3.94 -11.65
CA CYS A 28 -1.72 3.26 -10.79
C CYS A 28 -2.20 4.16 -9.63
N LEU A 29 -1.30 4.95 -9.03
CA LEU A 29 -1.63 5.84 -7.92
C LEU A 29 -2.51 7.03 -8.33
N HIS A 30 -2.64 7.36 -9.62
CA HIS A 30 -3.62 8.34 -10.08
C HIS A 30 -5.07 7.97 -9.74
N ALA A 31 -5.37 6.67 -9.62
CA ALA A 31 -6.68 6.20 -9.20
C ALA A 31 -6.92 6.28 -7.69
N LEU A 32 -5.92 6.63 -6.88
CA LEU A 32 -6.05 6.74 -5.43
C LEU A 32 -6.92 7.95 -5.07
N SER A 33 -8.07 7.69 -4.47
CA SER A 33 -9.07 8.69 -4.13
C SER A 33 -8.99 9.17 -2.69
N LYS A 34 -8.56 8.29 -1.79
CA LYS A 34 -8.51 8.54 -0.35
C LYS A 34 -7.42 7.69 0.28
N LEU A 35 -6.74 8.25 1.27
CA LEU A 35 -5.86 7.51 2.17
C LEU A 35 -6.30 7.80 3.61
N GLU A 36 -6.55 6.74 4.36
CA GLU A 36 -6.93 6.83 5.77
C GLU A 36 -5.98 6.01 6.62
N VAL A 37 -5.70 6.51 7.82
CA VAL A 37 -4.99 5.76 8.85
C VAL A 37 -5.93 5.58 10.01
N GLU A 38 -6.14 4.33 10.41
CA GLU A 38 -6.96 3.95 11.55
C GLU A 38 -6.08 3.28 12.59
N GLU A 39 -6.09 3.80 13.81
CA GLU A 39 -5.46 3.17 14.95
C GLU A 39 -6.34 2.01 15.43
N PHE A 40 -5.74 0.92 15.92
CA PHE A 40 -6.49 -0.10 16.64
C PHE A 40 -6.98 0.46 17.99
N GLU A 41 -7.78 -0.31 18.75
CA GLU A 41 -8.37 0.12 20.03
C GLU A 41 -7.36 0.75 21.02
N ASP A 42 -6.08 0.35 20.93
CA ASP A 42 -4.94 1.02 21.55
C ASP A 42 -3.87 1.28 20.48
N ILE A 43 -3.30 2.48 20.44
CA ILE A 43 -2.19 2.89 19.57
C ILE A 43 -1.00 1.93 19.69
N LYS A 44 -0.80 1.36 20.88
CA LYS A 44 0.26 0.37 21.14
C LYS A 44 -0.01 -0.98 20.48
N SER A 45 -1.25 -1.26 20.10
CA SER A 45 -1.63 -2.47 19.39
C SER A 45 -1.30 -2.39 17.90
N GLY A 46 -1.22 -1.18 17.35
CA GLY A 46 -0.85 -0.93 15.95
C GLY A 46 -1.84 -0.05 15.20
N TYR A 47 -1.72 -0.06 13.87
CA TYR A 47 -2.54 0.75 12.97
C TYR A 47 -2.72 0.07 11.62
N ARG A 48 -3.73 0.50 10.87
CA ARG A 48 -3.94 0.13 9.47
C ARG A 48 -3.99 1.37 8.58
N ILE A 49 -3.43 1.23 7.40
CA ILE A 49 -3.47 2.24 6.33
C ILE A 49 -4.39 1.72 5.24
N ASN A 50 -5.47 2.45 4.97
CA ASN A 50 -6.44 2.15 3.92
C ASN A 50 -6.21 3.04 2.71
N PHE A 51 -5.92 2.44 1.57
CA PHE A 51 -5.75 3.08 0.28
C PHE A 51 -7.01 2.82 -0.56
N HIS A 52 -7.83 3.86 -0.78
CA HIS A 52 -9.08 3.74 -1.53
C HIS A 52 -8.85 4.11 -3.00
N PHE A 53 -9.21 3.21 -3.89
CA PHE A 53 -9.05 3.39 -5.32
C PHE A 53 -10.41 3.54 -6.01
N ASP A 54 -10.47 4.48 -6.94
CA ASP A 54 -11.51 4.49 -7.97
C ASP A 54 -11.29 3.31 -8.95
N GLU A 55 -12.22 3.11 -9.86
CA GLU A 55 -12.04 2.12 -10.93
C GLU A 55 -10.77 2.41 -11.74
N ASN A 56 -9.96 1.38 -11.91
CA ASN A 56 -8.64 1.49 -12.53
C ASN A 56 -8.33 0.24 -13.35
N PRO A 57 -7.36 0.30 -14.27
CA PRO A 57 -7.05 -0.81 -15.16
C PRO A 57 -6.19 -1.91 -14.50
N TYR A 58 -5.73 -1.74 -13.27
CA TYR A 58 -4.73 -2.63 -12.65
C TYR A 58 -5.34 -3.74 -11.81
N PHE A 59 -6.32 -3.43 -10.97
CA PHE A 59 -6.93 -4.38 -10.04
C PHE A 59 -8.40 -4.06 -9.76
N GLU A 60 -9.12 -5.04 -9.21
CA GLU A 60 -10.55 -4.90 -8.84
C GLU A 60 -10.77 -4.34 -7.43
N ASN A 61 -9.74 -4.33 -6.58
CA ASN A 61 -9.84 -3.83 -5.20
C ASN A 61 -10.28 -2.36 -5.18
N LYS A 62 -11.33 -2.06 -4.42
CA LYS A 62 -11.70 -0.68 -4.08
C LYS A 62 -10.89 -0.13 -2.91
N VAL A 63 -10.40 -1.01 -2.04
CA VAL A 63 -9.55 -0.66 -0.90
C VAL A 63 -8.42 -1.68 -0.79
N LEU A 64 -7.19 -1.18 -0.65
CA LEU A 64 -6.03 -1.96 -0.22
C LEU A 64 -5.67 -1.53 1.21
N THR A 65 -5.53 -2.49 2.11
CA THR A 65 -5.20 -2.23 3.51
C THR A 65 -3.85 -2.82 3.85
N LYS A 66 -2.99 -2.02 4.48
CA LYS A 66 -1.74 -2.47 5.11
C LYS A 66 -1.86 -2.32 6.62
N GLU A 67 -1.72 -3.41 7.36
CA GLU A 67 -1.81 -3.40 8.82
C GLU A 67 -0.44 -3.66 9.44
N PHE A 68 -0.16 -2.95 10.54
CA PHE A 68 1.02 -3.13 11.37
C PHE A 68 0.57 -3.38 12.80
N HIS A 69 0.96 -4.51 13.39
CA HIS A 69 0.67 -4.88 14.77
C HIS A 69 1.93 -4.70 15.62
N LEU A 70 1.89 -3.72 16.54
CA LEU A 70 3.08 -3.24 17.27
C LEU A 70 3.32 -3.96 18.61
N ASN A 71 2.37 -4.73 19.12
CA ASN A 71 2.47 -5.32 20.47
C ASN A 71 3.03 -6.74 20.48
N SER A 72 3.96 -6.99 21.40
CA SER A 72 4.89 -8.12 21.44
C SER A 72 4.29 -9.48 21.85
N ALA A 73 3.04 -9.53 22.32
CA ALA A 73 2.40 -10.80 22.66
C ALA A 73 2.07 -11.63 21.41
N ALA A 74 1.56 -10.99 20.33
CA ALA A 74 1.33 -11.65 19.05
C ALA A 74 2.64 -11.91 18.26
N ALA A 75 3.66 -11.07 18.46
CA ALA A 75 5.00 -11.32 17.91
C ALA A 75 5.68 -12.54 18.57
N SER A 76 5.38 -12.79 19.85
CA SER A 76 5.84 -13.94 20.62
C SER A 76 5.22 -15.28 20.19
N GLU A 77 4.03 -15.30 19.60
CA GLU A 77 3.40 -16.56 19.13
C GLU A 77 4.10 -17.13 17.90
N ASN A 78 4.73 -16.25 17.11
CA ASN A 78 5.41 -16.57 15.86
C ASN A 78 6.94 -16.65 16.01
N GLY A 79 7.46 -16.38 17.22
CA GLY A 79 8.89 -16.45 17.54
C GLY A 79 9.75 -15.40 16.85
N SER A 80 9.20 -14.28 16.36
CA SER A 80 9.97 -13.21 15.72
C SER A 80 9.80 -11.88 16.47
N ASP A 81 10.93 -11.21 16.77
CA ASP A 81 10.96 -9.89 17.43
C ASP A 81 10.44 -8.75 16.53
N TRP A 82 9.85 -9.08 15.37
CA TRP A 82 9.37 -8.11 14.40
C TRP A 82 7.85 -7.96 14.49
N PRO A 83 7.32 -6.72 14.44
CA PRO A 83 5.89 -6.49 14.43
C PRO A 83 5.25 -7.26 13.26
N ALA A 84 4.21 -8.03 13.55
CA ALA A 84 3.46 -8.73 12.52
C ALA A 84 2.79 -7.69 11.61
N SER A 85 2.91 -7.87 10.30
CA SER A 85 2.20 -7.02 9.34
C SER A 85 1.45 -7.87 8.33
N THR A 86 0.26 -7.43 7.95
CA THR A 86 -0.61 -8.11 6.99
C THR A 86 -1.00 -7.13 5.89
N SER A 87 -1.40 -7.64 4.73
CA SER A 87 -1.79 -6.80 3.60
C SER A 87 -2.94 -7.45 2.85
N THR A 88 -3.85 -6.63 2.33
CA THR A 88 -4.89 -7.11 1.42
C THR A 88 -4.25 -7.76 0.19
N PRO A 89 -4.61 -9.01 -0.15
CA PRO A 89 -4.23 -9.59 -1.44
C PRO A 89 -4.79 -8.76 -2.60
N ILE A 90 -3.94 -8.42 -3.56
CA ILE A 90 -4.33 -7.61 -4.70
C ILE A 90 -4.94 -8.53 -5.77
N ASN A 91 -6.18 -8.23 -6.16
CA ASN A 91 -6.93 -8.89 -7.22
C ASN A 91 -6.57 -8.25 -8.57
N TRP A 92 -5.36 -8.57 -9.04
CA TRP A 92 -4.84 -8.05 -10.30
C TRP A 92 -5.71 -8.44 -11.48
N LYS A 93 -5.92 -7.48 -12.39
CA LYS A 93 -6.47 -7.74 -13.72
C LYS A 93 -5.43 -8.47 -14.58
N GLU A 94 -5.90 -9.17 -15.60
CA GLU A 94 -5.05 -9.97 -16.48
C GLU A 94 -3.93 -9.12 -17.10
N GLY A 95 -2.68 -9.59 -16.97
CA GLY A 95 -1.50 -8.89 -17.50
C GLY A 95 -1.10 -7.61 -16.76
N LYS A 96 -1.75 -7.26 -15.65
CA LYS A 96 -1.54 -5.99 -14.92
C LYS A 96 -0.91 -6.14 -13.54
N ASN A 97 -0.36 -7.32 -13.26
CA ASN A 97 0.34 -7.58 -12.00
C ASN A 97 1.72 -6.91 -12.01
N LEU A 98 1.80 -5.74 -11.37
CA LEU A 98 3.02 -4.93 -11.27
C LEU A 98 4.16 -5.66 -10.53
N LEU A 99 3.85 -6.50 -9.55
CA LEU A 99 4.86 -7.26 -8.79
C LEU A 99 5.61 -8.27 -9.67
N LYS A 100 4.92 -8.89 -10.63
CA LYS A 100 5.54 -9.81 -11.57
C LYS A 100 6.48 -9.08 -12.52
N GLN A 101 6.12 -7.86 -12.94
CA GLN A 101 6.96 -7.05 -13.80
C GLN A 101 8.25 -6.64 -13.06
N LEU A 102 8.17 -6.24 -11.79
CA LEU A 102 9.34 -5.90 -10.96
C LEU A 102 10.37 -7.04 -10.88
N LEU A 103 9.91 -8.29 -10.67
CA LEU A 103 10.79 -9.46 -10.58
C LEU A 103 11.41 -9.88 -11.93
N THR A 104 10.87 -9.37 -13.04
CA THR A 104 11.37 -9.64 -14.39
C THR A 104 12.25 -8.52 -14.95
N LYS A 105 12.35 -7.37 -14.28
CA LYS A 105 13.26 -6.30 -14.69
C LYS A 105 14.70 -6.76 -14.41
N PRO A 106 15.56 -6.96 -15.43
CA PRO A 106 16.98 -7.20 -15.17
C PRO A 106 17.55 -5.95 -14.51
N TYR A 107 18.16 -6.11 -13.34
CA TYR A 107 18.97 -5.04 -12.77
C TYR A 107 20.06 -4.68 -13.78
N GLY A 108 20.00 -3.46 -14.30
CA GLY A 108 21.05 -2.87 -15.15
C GLY A 108 22.26 -2.47 -14.32
#